data_AF-A0A6J4VLQ1-F1
#
_entry.id   AF-A0A6J4VLQ1-F1
#
_cell.length_a   1.000
_cell.length_b   1.000
_cell.length_c   1.000
_cell.angle_alpha   90.00
_cell.angle_beta   90.00
_cell.angle_gamma   90.00
#
_symmetry.space_group_name_H-M   'P 1'
#
loop_
_entity.id
_entity.type
_entity.pdbx_description
1 polymer ?
#
loop_
_entity_poly.entity_id
_entity_poly.type
_entity_poly.pdbx_seq_one_letter_code
_entity_poly.pdbx_strand_id
1 'polypeptide(L)'
;MAEQEAAGETAGEPGDGQSARRPSRAERILAQAERRKRAAQPPDARTYALARVLGKVVFGVCTGERVTGLEHVPRAGPLLIVANHLSYLEPPLLATAISRRITFLAGHELYEIGWLSWILRTMGALPVRRGGTRDLDAIRAAVELLKQGEAVAIFPEGGISKRRVLGRAKPGISLLAHRAGAPILPIGISGTERLSSVRPFLTARWGGPRVRVAIGRPFLPDFGPGRPDHQAVADEVMGRIAA
;
A
#
# COMPACT_ATOMS: atom_id res chain seq x y z
N MET A 1 78.90 -35.28 21.43
CA MET A 1 77.66 -36.04 21.65
C MET A 1 76.53 -35.03 21.81
N ALA A 2 75.49 -35.16 20.97
CA ALA A 2 74.18 -34.50 20.97
C ALA A 2 74.17 -32.96 20.79
N GLU A 3 73.79 -32.43 19.62
CA GLU A 3 72.41 -32.16 19.10
C GLU A 3 71.80 -30.90 19.76
N GLN A 4 71.67 -29.77 19.03
CA GLN A 4 70.45 -29.30 18.31
C GLN A 4 69.28 -29.01 19.28
N GLU A 5 68.47 -27.95 19.25
CA GLU A 5 68.07 -26.93 18.28
C GLU A 5 67.21 -25.91 19.09
N ALA A 6 67.35 -24.60 18.87
CA ALA A 6 66.40 -23.74 18.14
C ALA A 6 65.43 -22.93 19.02
N ALA A 7 65.16 -21.72 18.53
CA ALA A 7 64.46 -20.61 19.16
C ALA A 7 62.93 -20.76 19.19
N GLY A 8 62.27 -19.98 20.04
CA GLY A 8 60.82 -19.84 20.09
C GLY A 8 60.39 -18.63 20.90
N GLU A 9 60.60 -17.44 20.34
CA GLU A 9 59.98 -16.19 20.77
C GLU A 9 58.68 -15.97 19.94
N THR A 10 57.71 -15.28 20.54
CA THR A 10 56.39 -14.84 19.99
C THR A 10 55.29 -15.94 19.98
N ALA A 11 54.03 -15.69 20.29
CA ALA A 11 53.24 -14.47 20.32
C ALA A 11 52.10 -14.59 21.34
N GLY A 12 51.70 -13.47 21.96
CA GLY A 12 50.46 -13.39 22.71
C GLY A 12 49.26 -13.57 21.79
N GLU A 13 48.31 -14.41 22.20
CA GLU A 13 47.03 -14.56 21.52
C GLU A 13 46.26 -13.23 21.54
N PRO A 14 45.82 -12.70 20.39
CA PRO A 14 44.82 -11.65 20.37
C PRO A 14 43.46 -12.28 20.70
N GLY A 15 42.86 -11.87 21.82
CA GLY A 15 41.49 -12.23 22.16
C GLY A 15 40.51 -11.77 21.08
N ASP A 16 40.15 -12.69 20.19
CA ASP A 16 39.13 -12.48 19.17
C ASP A 16 37.75 -12.62 19.82
N GLY A 17 37.29 -11.51 20.39
CA GLY A 17 36.06 -11.42 21.15
C GLY A 17 35.38 -10.07 20.97
N GLN A 18 35.49 -9.45 19.79
CA GLN A 18 34.62 -8.33 19.42
C GLN A 18 33.21 -8.87 19.15
N SER A 19 32.50 -9.18 20.24
CA SER A 19 31.05 -9.31 20.23
C SER A 19 30.48 -7.99 19.73
N ALA A 20 30.06 -7.96 18.47
CA ALA A 20 29.46 -6.80 17.84
C ALA A 20 28.39 -6.24 18.78
N ARG A 21 28.64 -5.03 19.31
CA ARG A 21 27.78 -4.38 20.31
C ARG A 21 26.35 -4.38 19.78
N ARG A 22 25.45 -5.09 20.47
CA ARG A 22 24.04 -5.11 20.10
C ARG A 22 23.49 -3.67 20.18
N PRO A 23 22.83 -3.17 19.12
CA PRO A 23 22.35 -1.81 19.09
C PRO A 23 21.33 -1.59 20.22
N SER A 24 21.45 -0.46 20.89
CA SER A 24 20.56 -0.03 21.96
C SER A 24 19.12 0.09 21.46
N ARG A 25 18.17 0.07 22.40
CA ARG A 25 16.74 0.26 22.08
C ARG A 25 16.51 1.57 21.31
N ALA A 26 17.20 2.65 21.68
CA ALA A 26 17.10 3.94 21.02
C ALA A 26 17.65 3.92 19.59
N GLU A 27 18.84 3.34 19.37
CA GLU A 27 19.44 3.19 18.03
C GLU A 27 18.57 2.33 17.11
N ARG A 28 17.98 1.26 17.64
CA ARG A 28 17.01 0.45 16.88
C ARG A 28 15.76 1.24 16.49
N ILE A 29 15.25 2.08 17.38
CA ILE A 29 14.09 2.94 17.11
C ILE A 29 14.43 3.98 16.05
N LEU A 30 15.59 4.64 16.14
CA LEU A 30 16.06 5.62 15.18
C LEU A 30 16.32 5.01 13.81
N ALA A 31 17.04 3.89 13.74
CA ALA A 31 17.28 3.18 12.48
C ALA A 31 15.98 2.70 11.84
N GLN A 32 15.00 2.29 12.65
CA GLN A 32 13.67 1.95 12.15
C GLN A 32 12.90 3.18 11.65
N ALA A 33 13.01 4.33 12.33
CA ALA A 33 12.43 5.60 11.90
C ALA A 33 13.07 6.15 10.61
N GLU A 34 14.38 6.03 10.43
CA GLU A 34 15.08 6.43 9.21
C GLU A 34 14.77 5.51 8.03
N ARG A 35 14.74 4.19 8.25
CA ARG A 35 14.27 3.24 7.24
C ARG A 35 12.82 3.53 6.84
N ARG A 36 11.96 3.93 7.78
CA ARG A 36 10.59 4.40 7.50
C ARG A 36 10.60 5.67 6.66
N LYS A 37 11.38 6.69 7.03
CA LYS A 37 11.50 7.94 6.26
C LYS A 37 12.00 7.68 4.83
N ARG A 38 12.97 6.80 4.64
CA ARG A 38 13.47 6.40 3.30
C ARG A 38 12.49 5.54 2.52
N ALA A 39 11.76 4.64 3.18
CA ALA A 39 10.74 3.81 2.51
C ALA A 39 9.46 4.60 2.18
N ALA A 40 9.15 5.62 2.98
CA ALA A 40 8.03 6.54 2.78
C ALA A 40 8.41 7.76 1.93
N GLN A 41 9.67 7.89 1.51
CA GLN A 41 10.06 8.99 0.63
C GLN A 41 9.29 8.85 -0.68
N PRO A 42 8.41 9.81 -1.00
CA PRO A 42 7.65 9.76 -2.22
C PRO A 42 8.65 9.73 -3.38
N PRO A 43 8.48 8.84 -4.38
CA PRO A 43 9.22 8.94 -5.63
C PRO A 43 9.07 10.34 -6.18
N ASP A 44 10.14 10.79 -6.85
CA ASP A 44 10.16 12.10 -7.46
C ASP A 44 8.94 12.25 -8.38
N ALA A 45 8.44 13.49 -8.45
CA ALA A 45 7.18 13.76 -9.14
C ALA A 45 7.21 13.35 -10.62
N ARG A 46 8.40 13.34 -11.25
CA ARG A 46 8.57 12.99 -12.66
C ARG A 46 8.43 11.48 -12.87
N THR A 47 9.07 10.66 -12.02
CA THR A 47 8.95 9.20 -12.08
C THR A 47 7.50 8.76 -11.86
N TYR A 48 6.81 9.35 -10.88
CA TYR A 48 5.40 9.05 -10.65
C TYR A 48 4.51 9.49 -11.82
N ALA A 49 4.73 10.68 -12.38
CA ALA A 49 4.00 11.16 -13.55
C ALA A 49 4.22 10.27 -14.78
N LEU A 50 5.46 9.86 -15.05
CA LEU A 50 5.78 8.96 -16.15
C LEU A 50 5.12 7.60 -15.97
N ALA A 51 5.22 7.00 -14.78
CA ALA A 51 4.58 5.73 -14.46
C ALA A 51 3.05 5.80 -14.64
N ARG A 52 2.43 6.93 -14.25
CA ARG A 52 1.00 7.18 -14.47
C ARG A 52 0.65 7.27 -15.95
N VAL A 53 1.40 8.02 -16.76
CA VAL A 53 1.12 8.15 -18.20
C VAL A 53 1.26 6.79 -18.89
N LEU A 54 2.34 6.07 -18.61
CA LEU A 54 2.56 4.73 -19.14
C LEU A 54 1.43 3.78 -18.73
N GLY A 55 1.06 3.77 -17.45
CA GLY A 55 -0.05 2.97 -16.94
C GLY A 55 -1.36 3.29 -17.66
N LYS A 56 -1.68 4.58 -17.85
CA LYS A 56 -2.90 5.01 -18.56
C LYS A 56 -2.93 4.53 -20.01
N VAL A 57 -1.80 4.60 -20.71
CA VAL A 57 -1.69 4.06 -22.09
C VAL A 57 -1.90 2.54 -22.08
N VAL A 58 -1.24 1.83 -21.17
CA VAL A 58 -1.34 0.37 -21.10
C VAL A 58 -2.77 -0.07 -20.76
N PHE A 59 -3.41 0.53 -19.76
CA PHE A 59 -4.81 0.21 -19.43
C PHE A 59 -5.77 0.58 -20.57
N GLY A 60 -5.58 1.72 -21.22
CA GLY A 60 -6.43 2.15 -22.34
C GLY A 60 -6.31 1.27 -23.60
N VAL A 61 -5.14 0.66 -23.83
CA VAL A 61 -4.92 -0.26 -24.97
C VAL A 61 -5.33 -1.69 -24.65
N CYS A 62 -4.96 -2.17 -23.46
CA CYS A 62 -5.13 -3.57 -23.05
C CYS A 62 -6.51 -3.86 -22.45
N THR A 63 -7.29 -2.84 -22.12
CA THR A 63 -8.61 -3.01 -21.49
C THR A 63 -9.64 -2.06 -22.09
N GLY A 64 -10.92 -2.46 -22.04
CA GLY A 64 -12.04 -1.56 -22.33
C GLY A 64 -12.41 -0.72 -21.10
N GLU A 65 -11.45 -0.01 -20.51
CA GLU A 65 -11.63 0.76 -19.27
C GLU A 65 -12.75 1.80 -19.41
N ARG A 66 -13.66 1.82 -18.43
CA ARG A 66 -14.64 2.90 -18.26
C ARG A 66 -14.60 3.40 -16.83
N VAL A 67 -14.30 4.68 -16.67
CA VAL A 67 -14.30 5.37 -15.38
C VAL A 67 -15.49 6.32 -15.33
N THR A 68 -16.29 6.25 -14.27
CA THR A 68 -17.42 7.15 -14.01
C THR A 68 -17.28 7.80 -12.64
N GLY A 69 -17.81 9.01 -12.46
CA GLY A 69 -17.79 9.70 -11.17
C GLY A 69 -16.46 10.39 -10.84
N LEU A 70 -15.61 10.69 -11.83
CA LEU A 70 -14.34 11.40 -11.61
C LEU A 70 -14.54 12.78 -10.98
N GLU A 71 -15.68 13.42 -11.26
CA GLU A 71 -16.12 14.68 -10.67
C GLU A 71 -16.33 14.59 -9.15
N HIS A 72 -16.51 13.39 -8.59
CA HIS A 72 -16.64 13.18 -7.16
C HIS A 72 -15.31 13.24 -6.41
N VAL A 73 -14.16 13.18 -7.11
CA VAL A 73 -12.83 13.17 -6.47
C VAL A 73 -12.48 14.57 -5.97
N PRO A 74 -12.34 14.78 -4.64
CA PRO A 74 -11.90 16.07 -4.11
C PRO A 74 -10.49 16.40 -4.59
N ARG A 75 -10.25 17.63 -5.06
CA ARG A 75 -8.95 18.05 -5.62
C ARG A 75 -7.83 18.16 -4.59
N ALA A 76 -8.17 18.42 -3.32
CA ALA A 76 -7.24 18.60 -2.21
C ALA A 76 -7.88 18.16 -0.89
N GLY A 77 -7.09 18.16 0.18
CA GLY A 77 -7.53 17.76 1.53
C GLY A 77 -7.47 16.26 1.78
N PRO A 78 -7.73 15.81 3.03
CA PRO A 78 -7.70 14.39 3.40
C PRO A 78 -8.64 13.60 2.50
N LEU A 79 -8.20 12.43 2.03
CA LEU A 79 -9.07 11.55 1.24
C LEU A 79 -8.74 10.07 1.50
N LEU A 80 -9.67 9.35 2.13
CA LEU A 80 -9.56 7.91 2.30
C LEU A 80 -10.30 7.21 1.16
N ILE A 81 -9.55 6.69 0.18
CA ILE A 81 -10.11 5.93 -0.93
C ILE A 81 -10.31 4.49 -0.47
N VAL A 82 -11.53 3.98 -0.59
CA VAL A 82 -11.85 2.59 -0.25
C VAL A 82 -12.42 1.89 -1.46
N ALA A 83 -11.71 0.87 -1.94
CA ALA A 83 -12.09 0.11 -3.13
C ALA A 83 -12.07 -1.40 -2.85
N ASN A 84 -12.88 -2.17 -3.58
CA ASN A 84 -12.78 -3.64 -3.56
C ASN A 84 -11.50 -4.13 -4.25
N HIS A 85 -11.10 -5.38 -4.00
CA HIS A 85 -9.80 -5.92 -4.47
C HIS A 85 -9.91 -7.33 -5.06
N LEU A 86 -10.05 -7.41 -6.38
CA LEU A 86 -10.31 -8.67 -7.10
C LEU A 86 -9.08 -9.24 -7.84
N SER A 87 -8.04 -8.42 -8.01
CA SER A 87 -6.81 -8.78 -8.74
C SER A 87 -5.59 -8.06 -8.16
N TYR A 88 -4.47 -8.03 -8.88
CA TYR A 88 -3.32 -7.18 -8.53
C TYR A 88 -3.35 -5.83 -9.26
N LEU A 89 -4.36 -5.60 -10.10
CA LEU A 89 -4.43 -4.44 -10.99
C LEU A 89 -5.13 -3.24 -10.36
N GLU A 90 -5.84 -3.38 -9.23
CA GLU A 90 -6.57 -2.27 -8.64
C GLU A 90 -5.64 -1.12 -8.19
N PRO A 91 -4.51 -1.34 -7.50
CA PRO A 91 -3.61 -0.24 -7.16
C PRO A 91 -3.09 0.56 -8.38
N PRO A 92 -2.53 -0.05 -9.43
CA PRO A 92 -2.11 0.70 -10.61
C PRO A 92 -3.29 1.33 -11.36
N LEU A 93 -4.44 0.65 -11.47
CA LEU A 93 -5.65 1.18 -12.11
C LEU A 93 -6.16 2.45 -11.41
N LEU A 94 -6.22 2.44 -10.08
CA LEU A 94 -6.63 3.62 -9.31
C LEU A 94 -5.67 4.79 -9.46
N ALA A 95 -4.35 4.53 -9.46
CA ALA A 95 -3.34 5.58 -9.60
C ALA A 95 -3.31 6.23 -10.99
N THR A 96 -3.80 5.52 -12.01
CA THR A 96 -3.96 6.04 -13.38
C THR A 96 -5.30 6.73 -13.60
N ALA A 97 -6.37 6.22 -12.98
CA ALA A 97 -7.71 6.81 -13.09
C ALA A 97 -7.84 8.12 -12.30
N ILE A 98 -7.23 8.20 -11.11
CA ILE A 98 -7.37 9.33 -10.19
C ILE A 98 -6.20 10.30 -10.36
N SER A 99 -6.53 11.58 -10.53
CA SER A 99 -5.55 12.66 -10.76
C SER A 99 -4.66 12.92 -9.54
N ARG A 100 -5.19 12.70 -8.32
CA ARG A 100 -4.44 12.82 -7.07
C ARG A 100 -3.42 11.72 -6.93
N ARG A 101 -2.28 12.05 -6.33
CA ARG A 101 -1.31 11.06 -5.91
C ARG A 101 -1.94 10.22 -4.80
N ILE A 102 -1.82 8.90 -4.91
CA ILE A 102 -2.40 7.96 -3.95
C ILE A 102 -1.27 7.19 -3.27
N THR A 103 -1.30 7.15 -1.94
CA THR A 103 -0.49 6.22 -1.15
C THR A 103 -1.29 4.97 -0.85
N PHE A 104 -0.77 3.81 -1.23
CA PHE A 104 -1.39 2.51 -0.96
C PHE A 104 -0.77 1.83 0.25
N LEU A 105 -1.54 0.99 0.94
CA LEU A 105 -1.02 0.08 1.96
C LEU A 105 -0.74 -1.28 1.33
N ALA A 106 0.52 -1.71 1.30
CA ALA A 106 0.96 -2.93 0.63
C ALA A 106 1.64 -3.90 1.59
N GLY A 107 1.41 -5.21 1.43
CA GLY A 107 2.05 -6.24 2.24
C GLY A 107 3.58 -6.18 2.15
N HIS A 108 4.28 -6.31 3.28
CA HIS A 108 5.75 -6.27 3.33
C HIS A 108 6.39 -7.37 2.49
N GLU A 109 5.73 -8.53 2.39
CA GLU A 109 6.14 -9.64 1.53
C GLU A 109 6.30 -9.25 0.06
N LEU A 110 5.55 -8.24 -0.41
CA LEU A 110 5.63 -7.77 -1.79
C LEU A 110 6.92 -6.97 -2.07
N TYR A 111 7.55 -6.42 -1.03
CA TYR A 111 8.81 -5.69 -1.15
C TYR A 111 10.03 -6.62 -1.29
N GLU A 112 9.86 -7.92 -1.04
CA GLU A 112 10.89 -8.95 -1.22
C GLU A 112 11.01 -9.39 -2.69
N ILE A 113 9.99 -9.09 -3.50
CA ILE A 113 9.98 -9.35 -4.94
C ILE A 113 10.61 -8.13 -5.64
N GLY A 114 11.80 -8.28 -6.23
CA GLY A 114 12.62 -7.16 -6.72
C GLY A 114 11.89 -6.14 -7.60
N TRP A 115 11.26 -6.58 -8.69
CA TRP A 115 10.54 -5.68 -9.61
C TRP A 115 9.28 -5.07 -8.97
N LEU A 116 8.59 -5.80 -8.10
CA LEU A 116 7.39 -5.31 -7.42
C LEU A 116 7.74 -4.30 -6.33
N SER A 117 8.86 -4.49 -5.63
CA SER A 117 9.43 -3.54 -4.68
C SER A 117 9.71 -2.19 -5.34
N TRP A 118 10.26 -2.20 -6.56
CA TRP A 118 10.45 -0.98 -7.34
C TRP A 118 9.12 -0.30 -7.67
N ILE A 119 8.12 -1.05 -8.16
CA ILE A 119 6.78 -0.49 -8.45
C ILE A 119 6.14 0.10 -7.19
N LEU A 120 6.14 -0.64 -6.07
CA LEU A 120 5.54 -0.20 -4.81
C LEU A 120 6.20 1.08 -4.28
N ARG A 121 7.53 1.18 -4.39
CA ARG A 121 8.26 2.41 -4.07
C ARG A 121 7.88 3.53 -5.02
N THR A 122 7.84 3.27 -6.33
CA THR A 122 7.41 4.21 -7.39
C THR A 122 5.96 4.68 -7.23
N MET A 123 5.13 3.91 -6.53
CA MET A 123 3.75 4.26 -6.23
C MET A 123 3.60 4.92 -4.85
N GLY A 124 4.68 5.06 -4.08
CA GLY A 124 4.65 5.60 -2.72
C GLY A 124 3.85 4.73 -1.75
N ALA A 125 3.82 3.41 -1.96
CA ALA A 125 3.12 2.50 -1.06
C ALA A 125 3.82 2.41 0.31
N LEU A 126 3.01 2.33 1.36
CA LEU A 126 3.42 2.06 2.72
C LEU A 126 3.46 0.54 2.97
N PRO A 127 4.60 0.00 3.43
CA PRO A 127 4.70 -1.41 3.77
C PRO A 127 3.93 -1.72 5.05
N VAL A 128 3.10 -2.77 5.00
CA VAL A 128 2.30 -3.28 6.10
C VAL A 128 2.70 -4.72 6.37
N ARG A 129 3.07 -5.03 7.60
CA ARG A 129 3.20 -6.42 8.04
C ARG A 129 1.84 -6.88 8.51
N ARG A 130 1.45 -8.12 8.23
CA ARG A 130 0.20 -8.72 8.72
C ARG A 130 0.52 -9.47 10.00
N GLY A 131 -0.06 -9.04 11.13
CA GLY A 131 0.05 -9.70 12.43
C GLY A 131 0.78 -8.88 13.51
N GLY A 132 0.09 -8.67 14.64
CA GLY A 132 0.65 -8.12 15.88
C GLY A 132 0.69 -6.58 15.97
N THR A 133 1.57 -6.05 16.82
CA THR A 133 1.71 -4.60 17.11
C THR A 133 2.27 -3.77 15.95
N ARG A 134 2.83 -4.41 14.92
CA ARG A 134 3.47 -3.75 13.77
C ARG A 134 2.46 -3.26 12.72
N ASP A 135 1.25 -3.81 12.71
CA ASP A 135 0.12 -3.35 11.89
C ASP A 135 -0.30 -1.93 12.29
N LEU A 136 -0.12 -1.57 13.57
CA LEU A 136 -0.47 -0.25 14.11
C LEU A 136 0.40 0.88 13.56
N ASP A 137 1.65 0.61 13.21
CA ASP A 137 2.56 1.65 12.72
C ASP A 137 2.20 2.10 11.30
N ALA A 138 1.77 1.18 10.45
CA ALA A 138 1.25 1.50 9.13
C ALA A 138 -0.07 2.29 9.21
N ILE A 139 -0.95 1.91 10.14
CA ILE A 139 -2.19 2.65 10.42
C ILE A 139 -1.88 4.08 10.90
N ARG A 140 -0.94 4.25 11.83
CA ARG A 140 -0.51 5.58 12.29
C ARG A 140 0.05 6.42 11.15
N ALA A 141 0.91 5.85 10.30
CA ALA A 141 1.46 6.55 9.15
C ALA A 141 0.36 6.97 8.16
N ALA A 142 -0.61 6.09 7.90
CA ALA A 142 -1.77 6.42 7.05
C ALA A 142 -2.62 7.55 7.65
N VAL A 143 -2.89 7.54 8.96
CA VAL A 143 -3.59 8.65 9.63
C VAL A 143 -2.83 9.95 9.50
N GLU A 144 -1.51 9.93 9.66
CA GLU A 144 -0.67 11.12 9.55
C GLU A 144 -0.69 11.70 8.13
N LEU A 145 -0.57 10.86 7.09
CA LEU A 145 -0.70 11.30 5.70
C LEU A 145 -2.07 11.92 5.43
N LEU A 146 -3.14 11.29 5.90
CA LEU A 146 -4.49 11.85 5.76
C LEU A 146 -4.58 13.22 6.45
N LYS A 147 -4.05 13.38 7.67
CA LYS A 147 -4.02 14.66 8.38
C LYS A 147 -3.19 15.73 7.66
N GLN A 148 -2.19 15.34 6.90
CA GLN A 148 -1.41 16.22 6.02
C GLN A 148 -2.16 16.60 4.73
N GLY A 149 -3.38 16.10 4.54
CA GLY A 149 -4.20 16.39 3.37
C GLY A 149 -3.90 15.49 2.18
N GLU A 150 -3.19 14.38 2.37
CA GLU A 150 -2.88 13.41 1.32
C GLU A 150 -4.02 12.42 1.07
N ALA A 151 -3.98 11.75 -0.08
CA ALA A 151 -4.92 10.67 -0.41
C ALA A 151 -4.29 9.30 -0.10
N VAL A 152 -5.00 8.49 0.69
CA VAL A 152 -4.59 7.13 1.04
C VAL A 152 -5.64 6.16 0.54
N ALA A 153 -5.21 5.09 -0.14
CA ALA A 153 -6.09 4.02 -0.59
C ALA A 153 -5.93 2.75 0.24
N ILE A 154 -7.06 2.16 0.59
CA ILE A 154 -7.13 0.89 1.30
C ILE A 154 -8.16 -0.05 0.65
N PHE A 155 -7.86 -1.33 0.71
CA PHE A 155 -8.75 -2.40 0.29
C PHE A 155 -9.32 -3.08 1.53
N PRO A 156 -10.62 -2.95 1.81
CA PRO A 156 -11.21 -3.27 3.11
C PRO A 156 -11.19 -4.78 3.41
N GLU A 157 -11.03 -5.62 2.39
CA GLU A 157 -10.94 -7.08 2.49
C GLU A 157 -9.60 -7.54 3.11
N GLY A 158 -8.57 -6.69 3.09
CA GLY A 158 -7.25 -6.98 3.67
C GLY A 158 -6.46 -8.08 2.95
N GLY A 159 -6.86 -8.41 1.72
CA GLY A 159 -6.25 -9.36 0.80
C GLY A 159 -7.04 -9.36 -0.51
N ILE A 160 -6.52 -10.03 -1.55
CA ILE A 160 -7.25 -10.20 -2.81
C ILE A 160 -8.33 -11.27 -2.60
N SER A 161 -9.55 -10.99 -3.05
CA SER A 161 -10.65 -11.94 -2.96
C SER A 161 -10.31 -13.25 -3.68
N LYS A 162 -10.18 -14.35 -2.91
CA LYS A 162 -9.92 -15.69 -3.47
C LYS A 162 -11.03 -16.17 -4.39
N ARG A 163 -12.27 -15.75 -4.10
CA ARG A 163 -13.46 -16.05 -4.89
C ARG A 163 -13.78 -14.98 -5.94
N ARG A 164 -12.99 -13.90 -6.00
CA ARG A 164 -13.17 -12.75 -6.91
C ARG A 164 -14.57 -12.12 -6.82
N VAL A 165 -15.15 -12.18 -5.62
CA VAL A 165 -16.39 -11.51 -5.24
C VAL A 165 -16.09 -10.56 -4.08
N LEU A 166 -16.95 -9.56 -3.91
CA LEU A 166 -16.85 -8.60 -2.82
C LEU A 166 -16.79 -9.31 -1.46
N GLY A 167 -15.73 -9.07 -0.70
CA GLY A 167 -15.53 -9.67 0.62
C GLY A 167 -16.19 -8.89 1.76
N ARG A 168 -16.10 -9.41 2.99
CA ARG A 168 -16.46 -8.65 4.19
C ARG A 168 -15.36 -7.63 4.50
N ALA A 169 -15.76 -6.38 4.76
CA ALA A 169 -14.82 -5.35 5.20
C ALA A 169 -14.29 -5.61 6.61
N LYS A 170 -13.00 -5.33 6.81
CA LYS A 170 -12.39 -5.24 8.12
C LYS A 170 -12.69 -3.87 8.76
N PRO A 171 -12.93 -3.80 10.08
CA PRO A 171 -13.28 -2.55 10.76
C PRO A 171 -12.17 -1.49 10.75
N GLY A 172 -10.95 -1.86 10.35
CA GLY A 172 -9.80 -0.94 10.28
C GLY A 172 -10.02 0.29 9.39
N ILE A 173 -10.90 0.21 8.38
CA ILE A 173 -11.24 1.37 7.53
C ILE A 173 -11.94 2.46 8.33
N SER A 174 -12.87 2.08 9.20
CA SER A 174 -13.63 3.01 10.04
C SER A 174 -12.71 3.67 11.06
N LEU A 175 -11.74 2.93 11.61
CA LEU A 175 -10.72 3.48 12.52
C LEU A 175 -9.86 4.56 11.85
N LEU A 176 -9.46 4.35 10.59
CA LEU A 176 -8.67 5.33 9.83
C LEU A 176 -9.48 6.61 9.58
N ALA A 177 -10.69 6.47 9.05
CA ALA A 177 -11.58 7.60 8.78
C ALA A 177 -11.86 8.41 10.05
N HIS A 178 -12.19 7.73 11.15
CA HIS A 178 -12.47 8.36 12.44
C HIS A 178 -11.28 9.13 12.99
N ARG A 179 -10.08 8.52 13.00
CA ARG A 179 -8.89 9.17 13.57
C ARG A 179 -8.32 10.29 12.73
N ALA A 180 -8.51 10.22 11.41
CA ALA A 180 -8.04 11.23 10.49
C ALA A 180 -9.04 12.36 10.25
N GLY A 181 -10.34 12.15 10.56
CA GLY A 181 -11.41 13.06 10.13
C GLY A 181 -11.50 13.13 8.60
N ALA A 182 -11.16 12.03 7.92
CA ALA A 182 -11.02 12.01 6.47
C ALA A 182 -12.31 11.53 5.79
N PRO A 183 -12.83 12.22 4.76
CA PRO A 183 -13.92 11.71 3.95
C PRO A 183 -13.51 10.43 3.24
N ILE A 184 -14.44 9.48 3.18
CA ILE A 184 -14.30 8.22 2.48
C ILE A 184 -14.81 8.39 1.05
N LEU A 185 -13.98 8.03 0.07
CA LEU A 185 -14.37 7.92 -1.34
C LEU A 185 -14.53 6.42 -1.69
N PRO A 186 -15.78 5.91 -1.76
CA PRO A 186 -16.03 4.53 -2.14
C PRO A 186 -15.85 4.34 -3.65
N ILE A 187 -15.17 3.27 -4.06
CA ILE A 187 -14.96 2.94 -5.47
C ILE A 187 -15.27 1.46 -5.72
N GLY A 188 -16.23 1.21 -6.63
CA GLY A 188 -16.53 -0.12 -7.16
C GLY A 188 -15.69 -0.42 -8.40
N ILE A 189 -15.00 -1.55 -8.40
CA ILE A 189 -14.19 -2.03 -9.51
C ILE A 189 -14.69 -3.40 -9.96
N SER A 190 -14.90 -3.56 -11.27
CA SER A 190 -15.31 -4.84 -11.88
C SER A 190 -14.59 -5.08 -13.21
N GLY A 191 -14.58 -6.33 -13.67
CA GLY A 191 -13.88 -6.78 -14.86
C GLY A 191 -12.42 -7.20 -14.61
N THR A 192 -11.82 -6.74 -13.50
CA THR A 192 -10.45 -7.11 -13.11
C THR A 192 -10.35 -8.56 -12.64
N GLU A 193 -11.45 -9.18 -12.22
CA GLU A 193 -11.52 -10.59 -11.86
C GLU A 193 -11.12 -11.52 -13.03
N ARG A 194 -11.27 -11.06 -14.27
CA ARG A 194 -10.88 -11.79 -15.49
C ARG A 194 -9.41 -11.63 -15.83
N LEU A 195 -8.72 -10.69 -15.17
CA LEU A 195 -7.31 -10.34 -15.38
C LEU A 195 -6.47 -10.86 -14.20
N SER A 196 -6.50 -12.17 -14.00
CA SER A 196 -5.83 -12.85 -12.88
C SER A 196 -4.30 -12.83 -12.95
N SER A 197 -3.72 -12.48 -14.10
CA SER A 197 -2.28 -12.36 -14.30
C SER A 197 -1.96 -11.33 -15.39
N VAL A 198 -0.69 -10.95 -15.51
CA VAL A 198 -0.21 -10.02 -16.56
C VAL A 198 -0.35 -10.59 -17.97
N ARG A 199 -0.44 -11.93 -18.13
CA ARG A 199 -0.52 -12.57 -19.45
C ARG A 199 -1.81 -12.20 -20.20
N PRO A 200 -3.02 -12.46 -19.67
CA PRO A 200 -4.28 -12.03 -20.31
C PRO A 200 -4.34 -10.53 -20.60
N PHE A 201 -3.73 -9.72 -19.73
CA PHE A 201 -3.65 -8.28 -19.88
C PHE A 201 -2.75 -7.86 -21.05
N LEU A 202 -1.57 -8.47 -21.20
CA LEU A 202 -0.64 -8.15 -22.29
C LEU A 202 -1.02 -8.80 -23.63
N THR A 203 -1.77 -9.91 -23.61
CA THR A 203 -2.27 -10.57 -24.83
C THR A 203 -3.60 -9.99 -25.32
N ALA A 204 -4.27 -9.19 -24.50
CA ALA A 204 -5.47 -8.49 -24.91
C ALA A 204 -5.11 -7.42 -25.95
N ARG A 205 -5.36 -7.72 -27.23
CA ARG A 205 -5.41 -6.72 -28.31
C ARG A 205 -6.64 -5.81 -28.10
N TRP A 206 -6.74 -4.73 -28.88
CA TRP A 206 -7.85 -3.76 -28.86
C TRP A 206 -9.20 -4.41 -28.52
N GLY A 207 -9.77 -4.06 -27.36
CA GLY A 207 -11.03 -4.63 -26.87
C GLY A 207 -10.90 -5.69 -25.77
N GLY A 208 -9.79 -5.71 -25.00
CA GLY A 208 -9.62 -6.53 -23.80
C GLY A 208 -10.75 -6.40 -22.77
N PRO A 209 -10.71 -7.17 -21.66
CA PRO A 209 -11.79 -7.22 -20.67
C PRO A 209 -12.28 -5.83 -20.27
N ARG A 210 -13.61 -5.66 -20.22
CA ARG A 210 -14.23 -4.39 -19.85
C ARG A 210 -14.03 -4.15 -18.35
N VAL A 211 -13.01 -3.39 -18.02
CA VAL A 211 -12.76 -2.92 -16.66
C VAL A 211 -13.63 -1.70 -16.40
N ARG A 212 -14.39 -1.71 -15.31
CA ARG A 212 -15.21 -0.56 -14.89
C ARG A 212 -14.75 -0.08 -13.53
N VAL A 213 -14.60 1.23 -13.41
CA VAL A 213 -14.28 1.94 -12.18
C VAL A 213 -15.40 2.93 -11.91
N ALA A 214 -16.24 2.62 -10.93
CA ALA A 214 -17.35 3.47 -10.50
C ALA A 214 -16.94 4.23 -9.23
N ILE A 215 -16.75 5.54 -9.34
CA ILE A 215 -16.36 6.40 -8.22
C ILE A 215 -17.63 6.99 -7.59
N GLY A 216 -17.91 6.60 -6.35
CA GLY A 216 -19.04 7.12 -5.59
C GLY A 216 -18.78 8.53 -5.03
N ARG A 217 -19.81 9.11 -4.40
CA ARG A 217 -19.69 10.41 -3.74
C ARG A 217 -18.89 10.28 -2.44
N PRO A 218 -17.92 11.18 -2.17
CA PRO A 218 -17.22 11.18 -0.91
C PRO A 218 -18.18 11.52 0.24
N PHE A 219 -17.98 10.90 1.39
CA PHE A 219 -18.79 11.17 2.59
C PHE A 219 -17.94 11.06 3.85
N LEU A 220 -18.31 11.82 4.88
CA LEU A 220 -17.78 11.61 6.22
C LEU A 220 -18.73 10.64 6.93
N PRO A 221 -18.25 9.49 7.43
CA PRO A 221 -19.11 8.58 8.20
C PRO A 221 -19.62 9.28 9.45
N ASP A 222 -20.89 9.03 9.78
CA ASP A 222 -21.41 9.37 11.10
C ASP A 222 -20.93 8.30 12.10
N PHE A 223 -20.16 8.72 13.08
CA PHE A 223 -19.65 7.85 14.13
C PHE A 223 -20.56 7.81 15.36
N GLY A 224 -21.62 8.63 15.39
CA GLY A 224 -22.55 8.76 16.49
C GLY A 224 -21.92 9.33 17.78
N PRO A 225 -22.72 9.52 18.84
CA PRO A 225 -22.21 9.85 20.17
C PRO A 225 -21.55 8.62 20.81
N GLY A 226 -20.34 8.80 21.35
CA GLY A 226 -19.65 7.76 22.13
C GLY A 226 -18.66 6.91 21.31
N ARG A 227 -18.56 5.61 21.62
CA ARG A 227 -17.61 4.71 20.95
C ARG A 227 -18.16 4.30 19.58
N PRO A 228 -17.46 4.57 18.46
CA PRO A 228 -17.99 4.28 17.15
C PRO A 228 -18.18 2.77 16.89
N ASP A 229 -19.28 2.42 16.24
CA ASP A 229 -19.45 1.09 15.64
C ASP A 229 -18.65 1.01 14.34
N HIS A 230 -17.41 0.53 14.47
CA HIS A 230 -16.51 0.41 13.34
C HIS A 230 -16.95 -0.62 12.29
N GLN A 231 -17.78 -1.59 12.64
CA GLN A 231 -18.26 -2.59 11.67
C GLN A 231 -19.43 -2.02 10.87
N ALA A 232 -20.38 -1.34 11.50
CA ALA A 232 -21.51 -0.70 10.81
C ALA A 232 -21.02 0.30 9.74
N VAL A 233 -20.06 1.15 10.09
CA VAL A 233 -19.43 2.07 9.12
C VAL A 233 -18.73 1.32 8.00
N ALA A 234 -18.05 0.20 8.32
CA ALA A 234 -17.38 -0.58 7.30
C ALA A 234 -18.38 -1.22 6.33
N ASP A 235 -19.51 -1.71 6.84
CA ASP A 235 -20.57 -2.31 6.03
C ASP A 235 -21.29 -1.26 5.17
N GLU A 236 -21.50 -0.05 5.68
CA GLU A 236 -22.01 1.09 4.90
C GLU A 236 -21.09 1.41 3.70
N VAL A 237 -19.78 1.45 3.93
CA VAL A 237 -18.79 1.67 2.87
C VAL A 237 -18.89 0.59 1.80
N MET A 238 -19.06 -0.68 2.20
CA MET A 238 -19.23 -1.78 1.24
C MET A 238 -20.52 -1.67 0.45
N GLY A 239 -21.63 -1.25 1.09
CA GLY A 239 -22.88 -0.97 0.39
C GLY A 239 -22.72 0.11 -0.68
N ARG A 240 -21.95 1.17 -0.40
CA ARG A 240 -21.63 2.23 -1.36
C ARG A 240 -20.68 1.78 -2.48
N ILE A 241 -19.80 0.81 -2.22
CA ILE A 241 -18.93 0.19 -3.24
C ILE A 241 -19.73 -0.70 -4.21
N ALA A 242 -20.80 -1.32 -3.72
CA ALA A 242 -21.64 -2.24 -4.49
C ALA A 242 -22.75 -1.55 -5.32
N ALA A 243 -23.03 -0.27 -5.06
CA ALA A 243 -24.05 0.53 -5.74
C ALA A 243 -23.59 1.02 -7.12
#